data_AF-A0A1F4QJG7-F1
#
_entry.id   AF-A0A1F4QJG7-F1
#
_cell.length_a   1.000
_cell.length_b   1.000
_cell.length_c   1.000
_cell.angle_alpha   90.00
_cell.angle_beta   90.00
_cell.angle_gamma   90.00
#
_symmetry.space_group_name_H-M   'P 1'
#
loop_
_entity.id
_entity.type
_entity.pdbx_description
1 polymer ?
#
loop_
_entity_poly.entity_id
_entity_poly.type
_entity_poly.pdbx_seq_one_letter_code
_entity_poly.pdbx_strand_id
1 'polypeptide(L)'
;MWSFLRDLWEFLRKHVKVLAALGAGLVVLAVALNFAASRIAQRSTFCGNCHYMAPYVEQWRTSTHAQVDCVQCHPYGTLAVAASTIRYLSGAYNPRPRAEVDDRSCLAGGCHEQRLLKAQETFRGGIRFDHQVHLQSTPRGIQLRCTSCHNQIVQKGHVAVTEQVCYTCHFKGAGPGQAVTGCETCHGKPKKLVEHAGFSFNHQSYLKIGVACNQCHVQVITGDAEVAKERCAACHVGREGRIKDVQFLHENHIAKHKVDCQECHAPIRHGKIRLVEPLEVRCESCHIRQHSLRKLMYIGTGGKLIPDLPSRMFAAQVSCTGCHIHVTEKGAVLSHEARTTAQREACVTCHSPGYDKMYDDWRAVMAKLLQAYAGFLAEAEKQAAGKPAPKRYASALRDAREAYLFVKDGRGEHNVEYAVKLVQAGAAGVDAVLRTLDPKAKPIPRDDLIGQRDAYCFPLCHQRLPFKADVTLDGKKLPHQLHADSGVGCGTCHSVSKHKALAVDRRACQACHPPAS
;
A
#
# COMPACT_ATOMS: atom_id res chain seq x y z
N MET A 1 25.04 15.09 92.21
CA MET A 1 25.23 14.52 90.85
C MET A 1 25.11 12.99 90.85
N TRP A 2 25.72 12.28 91.81
CA TRP A 2 25.64 10.80 91.90
C TRP A 2 24.27 10.24 92.35
N SER A 3 23.56 10.92 93.26
CA SER A 3 22.20 10.53 93.68
C SER A 3 21.19 10.63 92.53
N PHE A 4 21.20 11.76 91.81
CA PHE A 4 20.37 11.99 90.63
C PHE A 4 20.54 10.91 89.55
N LEU A 5 21.79 10.50 89.26
CA LEU A 5 22.07 9.46 88.27
C LEU A 5 21.58 8.07 88.74
N ARG A 6 21.66 7.78 90.04
CA ARG A 6 21.16 6.54 90.63
C ARG A 6 19.63 6.48 90.61
N ASP A 7 18.97 7.58 91.01
CA ASP A 7 17.51 7.68 91.05
C ASP A 7 16.93 7.66 89.62
N LEU A 8 17.62 8.28 88.65
CA LEU A 8 17.28 8.20 87.23
C LEU A 8 17.45 6.77 86.68
N TRP A 9 18.50 6.05 87.09
CA TRP A 9 18.73 4.66 86.69
C TRP A 9 17.67 3.71 87.26
N GLU A 10 17.28 3.87 88.53
CA GLU A 10 16.19 3.10 89.13
C GLU A 10 14.84 3.40 88.49
N PHE A 11 14.55 4.67 88.19
CA PHE A 11 13.35 5.09 87.46
C PHE A 11 13.30 4.48 86.06
N LEU A 12 14.39 4.61 85.28
CA LEU A 12 14.50 4.03 83.93
C LEU A 12 14.37 2.50 83.97
N ARG A 13 14.98 1.83 84.95
CA ARG A 13 14.88 0.37 85.12
C ARG A 13 13.47 -0.07 85.50
N LYS A 14 12.79 0.66 86.39
CA LYS A 14 11.42 0.37 86.84
C LYS A 14 10.40 0.58 85.72
N HIS A 15 10.62 1.57 84.84
CA HIS A 15 9.75 1.91 83.73
C HIS A 15 10.25 1.44 82.36
N VAL A 16 11.31 0.61 82.31
CA VAL A 16 11.97 0.20 81.06
C VAL A 16 11.01 -0.43 80.06
N LYS A 17 10.05 -1.23 80.53
CA LYS A 17 9.03 -1.86 79.69
C LYS A 17 8.06 -0.84 79.08
N VAL A 18 7.67 0.18 79.85
CA VAL A 18 6.76 1.26 79.40
C VAL A 18 7.49 2.20 78.45
N LEU A 19 8.72 2.60 78.77
CA LEU A 19 9.55 3.42 77.90
C LEU A 19 9.92 2.70 76.60
N ALA A 20 10.20 1.39 76.66
CA ALA A 20 10.42 0.57 75.46
C ALA A 20 9.15 0.44 74.62
N ALA A 21 7.97 0.27 75.24
CA ALA A 21 6.70 0.22 74.52
C ALA A 21 6.34 1.57 73.86
N LEU A 22 6.55 2.69 74.55
CA LEU A 22 6.37 4.04 74.01
C LEU A 22 7.38 4.32 72.89
N GLY A 23 8.64 3.93 73.06
CA GLY A 23 9.66 4.03 72.03
C GLY A 23 9.33 3.19 70.79
N ALA A 24 8.90 1.94 70.98
CA ALA A 24 8.44 1.08 69.88
C ALA A 24 7.20 1.67 69.18
N GLY A 25 6.25 2.20 69.94
CA GLY A 25 5.07 2.90 69.40
C GLY A 25 5.44 4.12 68.56
N LEU A 26 6.40 4.93 69.01
CA LEU A 26 6.94 6.07 68.25
C LEU A 26 7.64 5.63 66.96
N VAL A 27 8.44 4.56 67.02
CA VAL A 27 9.10 4.00 65.83
C VAL A 27 8.06 3.49 64.82
N VAL A 28 7.05 2.75 65.27
CA VAL A 28 5.97 2.27 64.41
C VAL A 28 5.19 3.43 63.80
N LEU A 29 4.87 4.47 64.58
CA LEU A 29 4.21 5.67 64.08
C LEU A 29 5.09 6.40 63.04
N ALA A 30 6.38 6.57 63.31
CA ALA A 30 7.31 7.21 62.39
C ALA A 30 7.42 6.43 61.06
N VAL A 31 7.50 5.10 61.13
CA VAL A 31 7.50 4.23 59.95
C VAL A 31 6.18 4.34 59.19
N ALA A 32 5.04 4.34 59.88
CA ALA A 32 3.72 4.47 59.26
C ALA A 32 3.54 5.82 58.56
N LEU A 33 3.96 6.92 59.20
CA LEU A 33 3.94 8.26 58.63
C LEU A 33 4.88 8.37 57.42
N ASN A 34 6.08 7.82 57.50
CA ASN A 34 7.02 7.80 56.39
C ASN A 34 6.48 7.00 55.20
N PHE A 35 5.89 5.83 55.47
CA PHE A 35 5.23 5.03 54.45
C PHE A 35 4.07 5.79 53.80
N ALA A 36 3.17 6.38 54.58
CA ALA A 36 2.05 7.17 54.06
C ALA A 36 2.52 8.36 53.20
N ALA A 37 3.52 9.12 53.67
CA ALA A 37 4.12 10.22 52.92
C ALA A 37 4.74 9.75 51.61
N SER A 38 5.47 8.63 51.62
CA SER A 38 6.07 8.05 50.41
C SER A 38 5.00 7.65 49.38
N ARG A 39 3.88 7.07 49.83
CA ARG A 39 2.77 6.67 48.96
C ARG A 39 2.06 7.86 48.34
N ILE A 40 1.90 8.97 49.07
CA ILE A 40 1.32 10.20 48.55
C ILE A 40 2.26 10.82 47.51
N ALA A 41 3.55 10.90 47.82
CA ALA A 41 4.56 11.51 46.95
C ALA A 41 4.78 10.73 45.63
N GLN A 42 4.38 9.46 45.59
CA GLN A 42 4.43 8.60 44.41
C GLN A 42 3.19 8.69 43.51
N ARG A 43 2.11 9.36 43.94
CA ARG A 43 0.90 9.54 43.12
C ARG A 43 1.13 10.57 42.03
N SER A 44 0.54 10.34 40.86
CA SER A 44 0.65 11.24 39.70
C SER A 44 0.11 12.65 39.98
N THR A 45 -0.90 12.77 40.84
CA THR A 45 -1.47 14.06 41.26
C THR A 45 -0.49 14.89 42.08
N PHE A 46 0.39 14.26 42.86
CA PHE A 46 1.42 14.98 43.63
C PHE A 46 2.42 15.65 42.69
N CYS A 47 2.82 14.98 41.61
CA CYS A 47 3.72 15.54 40.60
C CYS A 47 3.15 16.82 39.97
N GLY A 48 1.82 16.93 39.85
CA GLY A 48 1.13 18.11 39.31
C GLY A 48 1.29 19.38 40.15
N ASN A 49 1.75 19.28 41.39
CA ASN A 49 2.06 20.44 42.23
C ASN A 49 3.34 21.17 41.78
N CYS A 50 4.19 20.51 40.98
CA CYS A 50 5.33 21.16 40.33
C CYS A 50 4.85 21.77 39.00
N HIS A 51 4.97 23.09 38.83
CA HIS A 51 4.42 23.76 37.64
C HIS A 51 4.99 23.26 36.28
N TYR A 52 6.23 22.74 36.26
CA TYR A 52 6.91 22.25 35.06
C TYR A 52 6.44 20.84 34.68
N MET A 53 5.79 20.15 35.61
CA MET A 53 5.15 18.85 35.40
C MET A 53 3.69 18.99 34.95
N ALA A 54 3.05 20.15 35.13
CA ALA A 54 1.65 20.34 34.82
C ALA A 54 1.26 19.94 33.37
N PRO A 55 2.04 20.29 32.32
CA PRO A 55 1.71 19.86 30.95
C PRO A 55 1.76 18.35 30.76
N TYR A 56 2.68 17.66 31.43
CA TYR A 56 2.84 16.21 31.36
C TYR A 56 1.71 15.49 32.09
N VAL A 57 1.30 16.00 33.26
CA VAL A 57 0.16 15.46 34.01
C VAL A 57 -1.13 15.65 33.22
N GLU A 58 -1.31 16.78 32.54
CA GLU A 58 -2.49 17.00 31.71
C GLU A 58 -2.54 16.04 30.51
N GLN A 59 -1.42 15.84 29.81
CA GLN A 59 -1.33 14.87 28.72
C GLN A 59 -1.51 13.42 29.21
N TRP A 60 -1.07 13.11 30.42
CA TRP A 60 -1.28 11.81 31.06
C TRP A 60 -2.75 11.56 31.37
N ARG A 61 -3.48 12.57 31.91
CA ARG A 61 -4.91 12.48 32.20
C ARG A 61 -5.75 12.15 30.96
N THR A 62 -5.35 12.64 29.79
CA THR A 62 -6.04 12.38 28.52
C THR A 62 -5.52 11.15 27.77
N SER A 63 -4.52 10.46 28.31
CA SER A 63 -3.92 9.27 27.70
C SER A 63 -4.66 7.99 28.07
N THR A 64 -4.35 6.90 27.35
CA THR A 64 -4.80 5.54 27.72
C THR A 64 -4.21 5.05 29.04
N HIS A 65 -3.20 5.75 29.58
CA HIS A 65 -2.50 5.40 30.81
C HIS A 65 -2.91 6.26 32.01
N ALA A 66 -4.01 7.01 31.94
CA ALA A 66 -4.48 7.92 33.00
C ALA A 66 -4.79 7.24 34.36
N GLN A 67 -4.79 5.91 34.43
CA GLN A 67 -4.96 5.13 35.67
C GLN A 67 -3.65 4.53 36.20
N VAL A 68 -2.54 4.72 35.49
CA VAL A 68 -1.21 4.20 35.85
C VAL A 68 -0.41 5.34 36.45
N ASP A 69 0.08 5.15 37.68
CA ASP A 69 0.87 6.19 38.33
C ASP A 69 2.21 6.43 37.63
N CYS A 70 2.64 7.68 37.49
CA CYS A 70 3.87 8.06 36.78
C CYS A 70 5.08 7.23 37.22
N VAL A 71 5.20 6.92 38.53
CA VAL A 71 6.33 6.19 39.10
C VAL A 71 6.41 4.72 38.69
N GLN A 72 5.32 4.14 38.17
CA GLN A 72 5.32 2.77 37.64
C GLN A 72 6.15 2.68 36.35
N CYS A 73 6.16 3.76 35.56
CA CYS A 73 6.97 3.87 34.34
C CYS A 73 8.28 4.65 34.56
N HIS A 74 8.26 5.63 35.45
CA HIS A 74 9.42 6.45 35.84
C HIS A 74 9.85 6.09 37.26
N PRO A 75 10.60 4.99 37.47
CA PRO A 75 10.93 4.52 38.80
C PRO A 75 11.69 5.60 39.58
N TYR A 76 11.00 6.22 40.53
CA TYR A 76 11.50 7.28 41.40
C TYR A 76 11.56 6.74 42.83
N GLY A 77 12.78 6.57 43.34
CA GLY A 77 12.99 6.27 44.75
C GLY A 77 12.63 7.47 45.64
N THR A 78 12.34 7.21 46.92
CA THR A 78 11.97 8.26 47.89
C THR A 78 13.01 9.38 47.98
N LEU A 79 14.31 9.05 47.90
CA LEU A 79 15.39 10.03 47.89
C LEU A 79 15.41 10.91 46.62
N ALA A 80 15.07 10.32 45.47
CA ALA A 80 14.99 11.06 44.21
C ALA A 80 13.83 12.06 44.21
N VAL A 81 12.69 11.69 44.81
CA VAL A 81 11.55 12.61 44.98
C VAL A 81 11.93 13.77 45.91
N ALA A 82 12.60 13.49 47.03
CA ALA A 82 13.08 14.53 47.94
C ALA A 82 14.08 15.49 47.24
N ALA A 83 15.02 14.95 46.45
CA ALA A 83 15.95 15.75 45.67
C ALA A 83 15.24 16.63 44.62
N SER A 84 14.22 16.10 43.94
CA SER A 84 13.41 16.89 42.99
C SER A 84 12.63 18.02 43.66
N THR A 85 12.10 17.80 44.87
CA THR A 85 11.46 18.85 45.66
C THR A 85 12.45 19.97 46.02
N ILE A 86 13.67 19.62 46.44
CA ILE A 86 14.72 20.61 46.73
C ILE A 86 15.09 21.40 45.47
N ARG A 87 15.25 20.74 44.32
CA ARG A 87 15.51 21.41 43.03
C ARG A 87 14.37 22.34 42.61
N TYR A 88 13.14 21.94 42.86
CA TYR A 88 11.97 22.78 42.59
C TYR A 88 11.97 24.04 43.47
N LEU A 89 12.14 23.89 44.78
CA LEU A 89 12.15 25.00 45.73
C LEU A 89 13.32 25.97 45.52
N SER A 90 14.48 25.46 45.11
CA SER A 90 15.67 26.27 44.80
C SER A 90 15.66 26.88 43.40
N GLY A 91 14.67 26.56 42.57
CA GLY A 91 14.62 26.97 41.16
C GLY A 91 15.61 26.24 40.24
N ALA A 92 16.39 25.29 40.76
CA ALA A 92 17.41 24.53 40.03
C ALA A 92 16.84 23.31 39.27
N TYR A 93 15.65 23.43 38.67
CA TYR A 93 14.99 22.37 37.90
C TYR A 93 15.14 22.60 36.39
N ASN A 94 15.04 21.52 35.60
CA ASN A 94 14.99 21.61 34.14
C ASN A 94 13.52 21.78 33.70
N PRO A 95 13.14 22.87 33.02
CA PRO A 95 11.76 23.09 32.57
C PRO A 95 11.30 22.10 31.48
N ARG A 96 12.22 21.36 30.87
CA ARG A 96 11.95 20.27 29.91
C ARG A 96 12.57 18.97 30.42
N PRO A 97 12.00 18.35 31.48
CA PRO A 97 12.54 17.12 32.00
C PRO A 97 12.50 16.03 30.94
N ARG A 98 13.62 15.34 30.74
CA ARG A 98 13.72 14.15 29.90
C ARG A 98 13.78 12.94 30.81
N ALA A 99 12.94 11.97 30.56
CA ALA A 99 12.93 10.73 31.31
C ALA A 99 13.09 9.54 30.38
N GLU A 100 14.05 8.69 30.73
CA GLU A 100 14.30 7.42 30.09
C GLU A 100 13.43 6.35 30.79
N VAL A 101 12.41 5.86 30.10
CA VAL A 101 11.58 4.74 30.56
C VAL A 101 12.17 3.48 29.99
N ASP A 102 12.46 2.49 30.84
CA ASP A 102 12.97 1.18 30.43
C ASP A 102 11.81 0.29 29.92
N ASP A 103 12.06 -0.54 28.90
CA ASP A 103 11.04 -1.41 28.33
C ASP A 103 10.51 -2.42 29.38
N ARG A 104 11.31 -2.77 30.39
CA ARG A 104 10.87 -3.60 31.54
C ARG A 104 9.72 -2.99 32.33
N SER A 105 9.60 -1.66 32.36
CA SER A 105 8.49 -0.98 33.01
C SER A 105 7.19 -1.15 32.22
N CYS A 106 7.27 -1.22 30.89
CA CYS A 106 6.12 -1.53 30.04
C CYS A 106 5.69 -2.99 30.19
N LEU A 107 6.67 -3.90 30.33
CA LEU A 107 6.47 -5.35 30.45
C LEU A 107 6.27 -5.83 31.89
N ALA A 108 6.11 -4.91 32.85
CA ALA A 108 5.86 -5.25 34.24
C ALA A 108 4.53 -6.01 34.39
N GLY A 109 4.44 -6.86 35.42
CA GLY A 109 3.23 -7.65 35.70
C GLY A 109 2.00 -6.75 35.85
N GLY A 110 0.93 -7.05 35.10
CA GLY A 110 -0.30 -6.25 35.07
C GLY A 110 -0.31 -5.12 34.02
N CYS A 111 0.76 -4.95 33.22
CA CYS A 111 0.84 -3.99 32.11
C CYS A 111 0.80 -4.72 30.75
N HIS A 112 1.90 -4.77 29.98
CA HIS A 112 1.95 -5.43 28.67
C HIS A 112 2.60 -6.83 28.73
N GLU A 113 1.82 -7.88 28.45
CA GLU A 113 2.35 -9.24 28.38
C GLU A 113 3.10 -9.50 27.07
N GLN A 114 4.26 -10.17 27.13
CA GLN A 114 5.10 -10.45 25.95
C GLN A 114 4.39 -11.23 24.83
N ARG A 115 3.36 -12.03 25.14
CA ARG A 115 2.57 -12.74 24.13
C ARG A 115 1.78 -11.79 23.21
N LEU A 116 1.34 -10.64 23.73
CA LEU A 116 0.60 -9.63 22.98
C LEU A 116 1.50 -8.92 21.95
N LEU A 117 2.82 -8.93 22.18
CA LEU A 117 3.82 -8.31 21.31
C LEU A 117 4.24 -9.20 20.13
N LYS A 118 3.68 -10.40 20.00
CA LYS A 118 3.91 -11.29 18.85
C LYS A 118 2.76 -11.24 17.82
N ALA A 119 1.68 -10.52 18.13
CA ALA A 119 0.53 -10.40 17.25
C ALA A 119 0.71 -9.25 16.25
N GLN A 120 0.18 -9.45 15.05
CA GLN A 120 0.03 -8.37 14.08
C GLN A 120 -1.14 -7.50 14.51
N GLU A 121 -0.86 -6.23 14.75
CA GLU A 121 -1.84 -5.24 15.20
C GLU A 121 -2.32 -4.38 14.05
N THR A 122 -3.50 -3.78 14.23
CA THR A 122 -4.02 -2.77 13.31
C THR A 122 -3.87 -1.39 13.93
N PHE A 123 -2.98 -0.59 13.37
CA PHE A 123 -2.85 0.82 13.66
C PHE A 123 -3.85 1.64 12.82
N ARG A 124 -4.06 2.90 13.20
CA ARG A 124 -5.03 3.85 12.63
C ARG A 124 -5.18 3.73 11.12
N GLY A 125 -6.42 3.85 10.63
CA GLY A 125 -6.72 3.79 9.20
C GLY A 125 -6.50 2.41 8.55
N GLY A 126 -6.41 1.35 9.35
CA GLY A 126 -6.23 -0.02 8.85
C GLY A 126 -4.77 -0.39 8.53
N ILE A 127 -3.81 0.39 9.04
CA ILE A 127 -2.37 0.15 8.85
C ILE A 127 -1.99 -1.11 9.62
N ARG A 128 -1.33 -2.05 8.97
CA ARG A 128 -0.80 -3.25 9.62
C ARG A 128 0.53 -2.94 10.28
N PHE A 129 0.70 -3.39 11.52
CA PHE A 129 1.93 -3.24 12.27
C PHE A 129 2.29 -4.53 12.99
N ASP A 130 3.58 -4.84 13.04
CA ASP A 130 4.09 -6.07 13.64
C ASP A 130 5.25 -5.74 14.59
N HIS A 131 5.04 -5.93 15.89
CA HIS A 131 6.04 -5.67 16.92
C HIS A 131 7.24 -6.62 16.83
N GLN A 132 7.06 -7.85 16.36
CA GLN A 132 8.15 -8.81 16.20
C GLN A 132 9.14 -8.32 15.15
N VAL A 133 8.63 -7.87 14.00
CA VAL A 133 9.46 -7.30 12.93
C VAL A 133 10.20 -6.06 13.43
N HIS A 134 9.59 -5.19 14.23
CA HIS A 134 10.23 -3.93 14.62
C HIS A 134 11.15 -4.04 15.84
N LEU A 135 10.87 -4.94 16.80
CA LEU A 135 11.61 -5.05 18.06
C LEU A 135 12.62 -6.22 18.08
N GLN A 136 12.36 -7.31 17.36
CA GLN A 136 13.28 -8.47 17.32
C GLN A 136 14.24 -8.43 16.14
N SER A 137 13.82 -7.82 15.03
CA SER A 137 14.77 -7.49 13.97
C SER A 137 15.45 -6.16 14.32
N THR A 138 16.57 -5.85 13.67
CA THR A 138 17.20 -4.52 13.69
C THR A 138 16.92 -3.83 12.34
N PRO A 139 15.71 -3.29 12.10
CA PRO A 139 15.38 -2.66 10.83
C PRO A 139 16.39 -1.58 10.49
N ARG A 140 17.01 -1.67 9.31
CA ARG A 140 18.06 -0.73 8.85
C ARG A 140 19.24 -0.62 9.83
N GLY A 141 19.51 -1.66 10.62
CA GLY A 141 20.55 -1.67 11.65
C GLY A 141 20.16 -0.98 12.96
N ILE A 142 18.95 -0.45 13.09
CA ILE A 142 18.54 0.36 14.24
C ILE A 142 17.89 -0.55 15.28
N GLN A 143 18.44 -0.58 16.50
CA GLN A 143 17.81 -1.23 17.63
C GLN A 143 16.68 -0.34 18.16
N LEU A 144 15.45 -0.77 17.96
CA LEU A 144 14.27 -0.07 18.46
C LEU A 144 13.87 -0.55 19.86
N ARG A 145 13.11 0.30 20.54
CA ARG A 145 12.56 0.10 21.88
C ARG A 145 11.08 0.45 21.90
N CYS A 146 10.35 0.07 22.95
CA CYS A 146 8.93 0.43 23.09
C CYS A 146 8.72 1.95 22.91
N THR A 147 9.58 2.74 23.54
CA THR A 147 9.53 4.20 23.54
C THR A 147 10.04 4.85 22.26
N SER A 148 10.67 4.10 21.34
CA SER A 148 11.02 4.61 20.01
C SER A 148 9.79 4.94 19.18
N CYS A 149 8.67 4.24 19.42
CA CYS A 149 7.39 4.49 18.78
C CYS A 149 6.36 5.11 19.74
N HIS A 150 6.30 4.63 20.98
CA HIS A 150 5.44 5.16 22.04
C HIS A 150 6.10 6.34 22.73
N ASN A 151 6.24 7.44 21.99
CA ASN A 151 6.95 8.60 22.47
C ASN A 151 6.10 9.42 23.46
N GLN A 152 6.81 10.20 24.26
CA GLN A 152 6.31 10.77 25.52
C GLN A 152 5.37 11.96 25.33
N ILE A 153 5.47 12.68 24.21
CA ILE A 153 4.71 13.89 23.93
C ILE A 153 4.33 13.88 22.46
N VAL A 154 3.11 13.42 22.19
CA VAL A 154 2.44 13.65 20.90
C VAL A 154 1.37 14.71 21.12
N GLN A 155 0.91 15.37 20.05
CA GLN A 155 -0.20 16.31 20.16
C GLN A 155 -1.37 15.66 20.94
N LYS A 156 -1.60 16.17 22.17
CA LYS A 156 -2.67 15.78 23.10
C LYS A 156 -2.56 14.41 23.81
N GLY A 157 -1.38 13.79 23.92
CA GLY A 157 -1.27 12.53 24.69
C GLY A 157 0.12 12.18 25.20
N HIS A 158 0.15 11.55 26.37
CA HIS A 158 1.35 10.96 26.98
C HIS A 158 1.47 9.48 26.58
N VAL A 159 2.67 9.08 26.10
CA VAL A 159 2.97 7.71 25.64
C VAL A 159 2.02 7.24 24.54
N ALA A 160 2.21 7.80 23.34
CA ALA A 160 1.38 7.46 22.19
C ALA A 160 2.20 7.39 20.89
N VAL A 161 1.65 6.71 19.89
CA VAL A 161 2.31 6.49 18.60
C VAL A 161 1.77 7.49 17.59
N THR A 162 2.69 8.18 16.90
CA THR A 162 2.36 9.03 15.75
C THR A 162 2.80 8.39 14.45
N GLU A 163 2.06 8.67 13.39
CA GLU A 163 2.39 8.21 12.03
C GLU A 163 3.76 8.72 11.56
N GLN A 164 4.25 9.84 12.11
CA GLN A 164 5.56 10.40 11.81
C GLN A 164 6.72 9.43 12.08
N VAL A 165 6.62 8.58 13.10
CA VAL A 165 7.66 7.59 13.41
C VAL A 165 7.76 6.58 12.26
N CYS A 166 6.62 6.11 11.76
CA CYS A 166 6.55 5.22 10.61
C CYS A 166 7.13 5.91 9.37
N TYR A 167 6.70 7.14 9.10
CA TYR A 167 7.09 7.86 7.88
C TYR A 167 8.58 8.13 7.82
N THR A 168 9.20 8.49 8.94
CA THR A 168 10.65 8.76 9.03
C THR A 168 11.46 7.56 8.53
N CYS A 169 11.14 6.34 8.96
CA CYS A 169 11.90 5.15 8.56
C CYS A 169 11.52 4.65 7.15
N HIS A 170 10.22 4.62 6.84
CA HIS A 170 9.71 3.97 5.64
C HIS A 170 9.72 4.86 4.39
N PHE A 171 9.90 6.18 4.53
CA PHE A 171 10.00 7.11 3.41
C PHE A 171 11.37 7.81 3.27
N LYS A 172 12.21 7.89 4.32
CA LYS A 172 13.55 8.48 4.18
C LYS A 172 14.40 7.68 3.19
N GLY A 173 14.74 8.32 2.08
CA GLY A 173 15.49 7.74 0.96
C GLY A 173 14.63 7.01 -0.08
N ALA A 174 13.29 7.05 0.02
CA ALA A 174 12.41 6.50 -1.00
C ALA A 174 12.29 7.45 -2.21
N GLY A 175 12.16 6.89 -3.41
CA GLY A 175 11.87 7.66 -4.61
C GLY A 175 10.43 8.24 -4.63
N PRO A 176 10.13 9.15 -5.57
CA PRO A 176 8.79 9.70 -5.73
C PRO A 176 7.73 8.60 -5.91
N GLY A 177 6.64 8.70 -5.14
CA GLY A 177 5.53 7.73 -5.22
C GLY A 177 5.83 6.36 -4.59
N GLN A 178 6.96 6.20 -3.92
CA GLN A 178 7.43 4.93 -3.36
C GLN A 178 7.57 4.99 -1.83
N ALA A 179 7.67 3.82 -1.22
CA ALA A 179 8.11 3.61 0.15
C ALA A 179 9.26 2.60 0.13
N VAL A 180 10.23 2.74 1.03
CA VAL A 180 11.43 1.88 1.11
C VAL A 180 11.05 0.40 1.24
N THR A 181 9.99 0.11 2.00
CA THR A 181 9.50 -1.25 2.25
C THR A 181 8.29 -1.64 1.39
N GLY A 182 7.92 -0.80 0.42
CA GLY A 182 6.71 -0.94 -0.37
C GLY A 182 5.41 -0.54 0.36
N CYS A 183 4.42 -0.09 -0.40
CA CYS A 183 3.16 0.46 0.12
C CYS A 183 2.28 -0.60 0.79
N GLU A 184 2.32 -1.83 0.27
CA GLU A 184 1.47 -2.94 0.71
C GLU A 184 1.80 -3.44 2.13
N THR A 185 3.02 -3.20 2.60
CA THR A 185 3.49 -3.58 3.94
C THR A 185 2.64 -2.91 5.02
N CYS A 186 2.23 -1.66 4.79
CA CYS A 186 1.37 -0.91 5.70
C CYS A 186 -0.13 -1.04 5.33
N HIS A 187 -0.49 -0.89 4.05
CA HIS A 187 -1.89 -0.75 3.62
C HIS A 187 -2.53 -2.02 3.04
N GLY A 188 -1.75 -3.07 2.77
CA GLY A 188 -2.18 -4.19 1.94
C GLY A 188 -2.55 -3.77 0.51
N LYS A 189 -3.10 -4.71 -0.27
CA LYS A 189 -3.59 -4.43 -1.63
C LYS A 189 -4.97 -3.75 -1.58
N PRO A 190 -5.20 -2.64 -2.30
CA PRO A 190 -6.53 -2.05 -2.41
C PRO A 190 -7.54 -3.08 -2.96
N LYS A 191 -8.62 -3.32 -2.22
CA LYS A 191 -9.67 -4.29 -2.60
C LYS A 191 -10.94 -3.65 -3.15
N LYS A 192 -11.11 -2.34 -2.92
CA LYS A 192 -12.32 -1.61 -3.29
C LYS A 192 -12.17 -1.02 -4.69
N LEU A 193 -13.27 -1.03 -5.44
CA LEU A 193 -13.43 -0.17 -6.61
C LEU A 193 -13.35 1.29 -6.13
N VAL A 194 -12.56 2.11 -6.80
CA VAL A 194 -12.43 3.53 -6.48
C VAL A 194 -12.86 4.37 -7.65
N GLU A 195 -13.54 5.48 -7.40
CA GLU A 195 -13.86 6.45 -8.43
C GLU A 195 -12.86 7.61 -8.38
N HIS A 196 -12.34 8.01 -9.54
CA HIS A 196 -11.48 9.17 -9.69
C HIS A 196 -11.73 9.84 -11.03
N ALA A 197 -11.99 11.15 -11.02
CA ALA A 197 -12.29 11.95 -12.22
C ALA A 197 -13.42 11.38 -13.10
N GLY A 198 -14.46 10.77 -12.49
CA GLY A 198 -15.59 10.18 -13.21
C GLY A 198 -15.34 8.77 -13.76
N PHE A 199 -14.19 8.15 -13.44
CA PHE A 199 -13.85 6.79 -13.85
C PHE A 199 -13.75 5.86 -12.65
N SER A 200 -14.27 4.64 -12.82
CA SER A 200 -14.14 3.55 -11.85
C SER A 200 -12.86 2.76 -12.11
N PHE A 201 -12.05 2.56 -11.08
CA PHE A 201 -10.78 1.85 -11.13
C PHE A 201 -10.79 0.64 -10.21
N ASN A 202 -10.63 -0.54 -10.79
CA ASN A 202 -10.33 -1.76 -10.05
C ASN A 202 -8.83 -2.02 -10.03
N HIS A 203 -8.16 -1.66 -8.93
CA HIS A 203 -6.72 -1.87 -8.73
C HIS A 203 -6.26 -3.30 -9.02
N GLN A 204 -7.10 -4.32 -8.75
CA GLN A 204 -6.72 -5.71 -8.98
C GLN A 204 -6.41 -5.99 -10.46
N SER A 205 -7.13 -5.36 -11.38
CA SER A 205 -6.89 -5.51 -12.82
C SER A 205 -5.54 -4.93 -13.24
N TYR A 206 -5.16 -3.77 -12.70
CA TYR A 206 -3.89 -3.11 -12.97
C TYR A 206 -2.71 -3.87 -12.33
N LEU A 207 -2.87 -4.32 -11.08
CA LEU A 207 -1.84 -5.10 -10.38
C LEU A 207 -1.58 -6.46 -11.08
N LYS A 208 -2.61 -7.09 -11.66
CA LYS A 208 -2.47 -8.35 -12.41
C LYS A 208 -1.59 -8.23 -13.64
N ILE A 209 -1.58 -7.07 -14.29
CA ILE A 209 -0.74 -6.82 -15.47
C ILE A 209 0.61 -6.17 -15.12
N GLY A 210 0.92 -6.00 -13.84
CA GLY A 210 2.22 -5.54 -13.35
C GLY A 210 2.40 -4.02 -13.28
N VAL A 211 1.31 -3.24 -13.26
CA VAL A 211 1.38 -1.77 -13.08
C VAL A 211 1.85 -1.47 -11.65
N ALA A 212 2.90 -0.68 -11.53
CA ALA A 212 3.47 -0.26 -10.25
C ALA A 212 2.69 0.93 -9.66
N CYS A 213 2.59 1.00 -8.33
CA CYS A 213 1.80 2.04 -7.65
C CYS A 213 2.25 3.46 -8.01
N ASN A 214 3.56 3.68 -8.16
CA ASN A 214 4.15 4.99 -8.44
C ASN A 214 3.96 5.46 -9.89
N GLN A 215 3.47 4.60 -10.78
CA GLN A 215 3.02 5.05 -12.10
C GLN A 215 1.82 5.97 -11.91
N CYS A 216 0.80 5.54 -11.17
CA CYS A 216 -0.35 6.42 -10.90
C CYS A 216 -0.12 7.37 -9.71
N HIS A 217 0.42 6.89 -8.61
CA HIS A 217 0.65 7.66 -7.37
C HIS A 217 2.03 8.34 -7.39
N VAL A 218 2.22 9.28 -8.31
CA VAL A 218 3.51 9.93 -8.59
C VAL A 218 4.12 10.69 -7.39
N GLN A 219 3.28 11.12 -6.44
CA GLN A 219 3.75 11.67 -5.17
C GLN A 219 2.81 11.30 -4.03
N VAL A 220 3.38 10.71 -2.99
CA VAL A 220 2.65 10.25 -1.80
C VAL A 220 3.15 10.90 -0.52
N ILE A 221 4.22 11.67 -0.57
CA ILE A 221 4.77 12.40 0.58
C ILE A 221 5.14 13.84 0.22
N THR A 222 5.21 14.67 1.26
CA THR A 222 5.92 15.96 1.29
C THR A 222 6.86 15.97 2.50
N GLY A 223 8.08 16.48 2.32
CA GLY A 223 9.18 16.32 3.26
C GLY A 223 10.06 15.08 2.97
N ASP A 224 11.23 15.03 3.58
CA ASP A 224 12.30 14.06 3.28
C ASP A 224 12.91 13.37 4.52
N ALA A 225 12.50 13.80 5.73
CA ALA A 225 13.13 13.42 6.99
C ALA A 225 14.64 13.64 7.00
N GLU A 226 15.13 14.70 6.35
CA GLU A 226 16.53 15.08 6.47
C GLU A 226 16.85 15.65 7.85
N VAL A 227 18.11 15.45 8.26
CA VAL A 227 18.63 15.88 9.55
C VAL A 227 19.54 17.08 9.31
N ALA A 228 19.02 18.27 9.59
CA ALA A 228 19.79 19.50 9.53
C ALA A 228 20.82 19.55 10.69
N LYS A 229 22.05 20.00 10.42
CA LYS A 229 23.14 20.00 11.42
C LYS A 229 22.84 20.87 12.64
N GLU A 230 22.04 21.90 12.44
CA GLU A 230 21.64 22.88 13.46
C GLU A 230 20.80 22.22 14.55
N ARG A 231 20.10 21.12 14.25
CA ARG A 231 19.33 20.36 15.24
C ARG A 231 20.24 19.72 16.30
N CYS A 232 21.48 19.37 15.94
CA CYS A 232 22.45 18.86 16.90
C CYS A 232 22.77 19.91 17.98
N ALA A 233 22.81 21.20 17.59
CA ALA A 233 23.12 22.31 18.48
C ALA A 233 22.05 22.57 19.56
N ALA A 234 20.86 21.97 19.43
CA ALA A 234 19.82 22.05 20.46
C ALA A 234 20.22 21.33 21.77
N CYS A 235 21.17 20.39 21.71
CA CYS A 235 21.67 19.65 22.87
C CYS A 235 23.21 19.66 22.98
N HIS A 236 23.91 19.67 21.84
CA HIS A 236 25.37 19.58 21.78
C HIS A 236 26.00 20.94 21.52
N VAL A 237 26.79 21.44 22.47
CA VAL A 237 27.47 22.75 22.36
C VAL A 237 28.81 22.64 21.61
N GLY A 238 29.40 21.44 21.51
CA GLY A 238 30.68 21.17 20.85
C GLY A 238 30.57 20.56 19.44
N ARG A 239 31.72 20.46 18.74
CA ARG A 239 31.81 19.74 17.45
C ARG A 239 31.94 18.24 17.70
N GLU A 240 30.84 17.52 17.56
CA GLU A 240 30.80 16.05 17.60
C GLU A 240 31.55 15.47 16.38
N GLY A 241 32.62 14.69 16.61
CA GLY A 241 33.45 14.13 15.52
C GLY A 241 32.76 13.05 14.67
N ARG A 242 31.67 12.46 15.17
CA ARG A 242 30.99 11.30 14.58
C ARG A 242 29.60 11.59 14.02
N ILE A 243 29.28 12.85 13.69
CA ILE A 243 27.94 13.24 13.14
C ILE A 243 27.60 12.50 11.83
N LYS A 244 28.61 12.04 11.08
CA LYS A 244 28.39 11.27 9.84
C LYS A 244 28.11 9.78 10.07
N ASP A 245 28.39 9.27 11.27
CA ASP A 245 28.20 7.87 11.63
C ASP A 245 26.75 7.64 12.09
N VAL A 246 25.86 7.40 11.12
CA VAL A 246 24.42 7.24 11.35
C VAL A 246 24.11 6.08 12.31
N GLN A 247 24.89 5.00 12.25
CA GLN A 247 24.70 3.84 13.12
C GLN A 247 25.02 4.19 14.57
N PHE A 248 26.15 4.84 14.80
CA PHE A 248 26.51 5.35 16.13
C PHE A 248 25.48 6.33 16.68
N LEU A 249 25.01 7.25 15.83
CA LEU A 249 24.00 8.22 16.25
C LEU A 249 22.72 7.53 16.71
N HIS A 250 22.20 6.55 15.96
CA HIS A 250 21.00 5.81 16.36
C HIS A 250 21.22 4.93 17.59
N GLU A 251 22.36 4.25 17.71
CA GLU A 251 22.68 3.44 18.89
C GLU A 251 22.72 4.30 20.16
N ASN A 252 23.41 5.43 20.10
CA ASN A 252 23.56 6.29 21.27
C ASN A 252 22.26 7.05 21.59
N HIS A 253 21.65 7.68 20.60
CA HIS A 253 20.51 8.56 20.85
C HIS A 253 19.19 7.78 20.97
N ILE A 254 18.94 6.75 20.15
CA ILE A 254 17.67 6.02 20.16
C ILE A 254 17.73 4.84 21.14
N ALA A 255 18.69 3.94 20.96
CA ALA A 255 18.73 2.69 21.72
C ALA A 255 19.13 2.92 23.18
N LYS A 256 20.17 3.72 23.44
CA LYS A 256 20.66 3.99 24.81
C LYS A 256 19.88 5.09 25.52
N HIS A 257 19.66 6.25 24.86
CA HIS A 257 19.18 7.46 25.54
C HIS A 257 17.76 7.94 25.20
N LYS A 258 16.98 7.18 24.42
CA LYS A 258 15.56 7.48 24.11
C LYS A 258 15.34 8.93 23.64
N VAL A 259 16.08 9.36 22.63
CA VAL A 259 15.82 10.60 21.90
C VAL A 259 14.75 10.32 20.86
N ASP A 260 13.69 11.13 20.84
CA ASP A 260 12.61 10.97 19.87
C ASP A 260 13.11 11.30 18.45
N CYS A 261 12.73 10.49 17.45
CA CYS A 261 13.23 10.62 16.09
C CYS A 261 13.04 12.04 15.51
N GLN A 262 11.93 12.69 15.87
CA GLN A 262 11.54 14.01 15.36
C GLN A 262 12.37 15.16 15.91
N GLU A 263 13.15 14.94 16.98
CA GLU A 263 14.15 15.91 17.44
C GLU A 263 15.25 16.09 16.38
N CYS A 264 15.59 15.01 15.66
CA CYS A 264 16.61 15.02 14.60
C CYS A 264 16.00 15.11 13.20
N HIS A 265 14.94 14.36 12.91
CA HIS A 265 14.39 14.24 11.56
C HIS A 265 13.33 15.30 11.26
N ALA A 266 13.38 15.87 10.05
CA ALA A 266 12.31 16.68 9.51
C ALA A 266 10.98 15.90 9.41
N PRO A 267 9.82 16.55 9.64
CA PRO A 267 8.53 15.87 9.53
C PRO A 267 8.22 15.49 8.08
N ILE A 268 7.53 14.36 7.89
CA ILE A 268 7.01 13.92 6.59
C ILE A 268 5.49 13.93 6.64
N ARG A 269 4.81 14.57 5.69
CA ARG A 269 3.36 14.39 5.53
C ARG A 269 3.10 13.40 4.42
N HIS A 270 2.41 12.31 4.75
CA HIS A 270 2.00 11.28 3.81
C HIS A 270 0.50 11.38 3.51
N GLY A 271 0.11 11.10 2.27
CA GLY A 271 -1.29 11.05 1.86
C GLY A 271 -1.47 11.06 0.34
N LYS A 272 -2.68 11.41 -0.11
CA LYS A 272 -2.99 11.61 -1.52
C LYS A 272 -2.48 12.99 -1.96
N ILE A 273 -1.16 13.10 -2.20
CA ILE A 273 -0.51 14.37 -2.55
C ILE A 273 -0.70 14.67 -4.05
N ARG A 274 -0.23 13.76 -4.91
CA ARG A 274 -0.36 13.92 -6.36
C ARG A 274 -0.52 12.57 -7.05
N LEU A 275 -1.58 12.46 -7.82
CA LEU A 275 -1.81 11.37 -8.77
C LEU A 275 -1.42 11.87 -10.17
N VAL A 276 -1.03 10.96 -11.07
CA VAL A 276 -1.02 11.28 -12.49
C VAL A 276 -2.43 11.70 -12.91
N GLU A 277 -2.52 12.71 -13.77
CA GLU A 277 -3.76 13.00 -14.50
C GLU A 277 -3.76 12.11 -15.75
N PRO A 278 -4.49 10.98 -15.78
CA PRO A 278 -4.33 9.98 -16.84
C PRO A 278 -4.79 10.50 -18.21
N LEU A 279 -5.55 11.61 -18.21
CA LEU A 279 -6.15 12.24 -19.36
C LEU A 279 -6.07 13.76 -19.13
N GLU A 280 -4.92 14.39 -19.39
CA GLU A 280 -4.72 15.86 -19.33
C GLU A 280 -5.82 16.63 -20.09
N VAL A 281 -6.43 16.00 -21.09
CA VAL A 281 -7.54 16.58 -21.85
C VAL A 281 -8.88 16.29 -21.16
N ARG A 282 -9.38 17.28 -20.42
CA ARG A 282 -10.79 17.38 -19.99
C ARG A 282 -11.72 17.62 -21.19
N CYS A 283 -11.90 16.58 -22.01
CA CYS A 283 -12.81 16.62 -23.15
C CYS A 283 -14.27 16.92 -22.74
N GLU A 284 -14.61 16.66 -21.48
CA GLU A 284 -15.95 16.87 -20.91
C GLU A 284 -16.36 18.35 -20.92
N SER A 285 -15.39 19.27 -21.00
CA SER A 285 -15.65 20.71 -21.08
C SER A 285 -16.28 21.14 -22.41
N CYS A 286 -16.20 20.31 -23.47
CA CYS A 286 -16.73 20.65 -24.80
C CYS A 286 -17.62 19.57 -25.45
N HIS A 287 -17.46 18.26 -25.17
CA HIS A 287 -18.33 17.21 -25.75
C HIS A 287 -18.60 16.02 -24.81
N ILE A 288 -19.76 16.03 -24.15
CA ILE A 288 -20.14 15.12 -23.05
C ILE A 288 -20.49 13.68 -23.53
N ARG A 289 -20.72 13.45 -24.84
CA ARG A 289 -21.22 12.13 -25.32
C ARG A 289 -20.38 11.40 -26.36
N GLN A 290 -19.42 12.04 -27.03
CA GLN A 290 -18.69 11.38 -28.14
C GLN A 290 -17.43 10.62 -27.70
N HIS A 291 -16.81 10.99 -26.58
CA HIS A 291 -15.54 10.40 -26.14
C HIS A 291 -15.65 9.48 -24.92
N SER A 292 -16.82 9.33 -24.28
CA SER A 292 -16.98 8.47 -23.11
C SER A 292 -16.67 7.00 -23.44
N LEU A 293 -17.24 6.45 -24.51
CA LEU A 293 -17.01 5.05 -24.89
C LEU A 293 -15.57 4.78 -25.34
N ARG A 294 -14.94 5.72 -26.06
CA ARG A 294 -13.54 5.60 -26.49
C ARG A 294 -12.58 5.64 -25.30
N LYS A 295 -12.83 6.52 -24.33
CA LYS A 295 -12.09 6.57 -23.07
C LYS A 295 -12.27 5.26 -22.28
N LEU A 296 -13.51 4.80 -22.13
CA LEU A 296 -13.80 3.54 -21.45
C LEU A 296 -13.12 2.33 -22.13
N MET A 297 -13.11 2.29 -23.46
CA MET A 297 -12.35 1.29 -24.22
C MET A 297 -10.85 1.37 -23.93
N TYR A 298 -10.24 2.56 -24.01
CA TYR A 298 -8.82 2.78 -23.77
C TYR A 298 -8.39 2.40 -22.33
N ILE A 299 -9.21 2.78 -21.34
CA ILE A 299 -9.06 2.43 -19.92
C ILE A 299 -9.37 0.95 -19.67
N GLY A 300 -10.13 0.32 -20.56
CA GLY A 300 -10.51 -1.08 -20.45
C GLY A 300 -11.56 -1.36 -19.38
N THR A 301 -12.55 -0.49 -19.24
CA THR A 301 -13.66 -0.65 -18.29
C THR A 301 -15.00 -0.36 -18.98
N GLY A 302 -16.13 -0.62 -18.31
CA GLY A 302 -17.48 -0.36 -18.81
C GLY A 302 -18.09 -1.47 -19.68
N GLY A 303 -17.31 -2.44 -20.14
CA GLY A 303 -17.81 -3.64 -20.79
C GLY A 303 -18.29 -4.68 -19.77
N LYS A 304 -19.60 -5.01 -19.78
CA LYS A 304 -20.26 -5.84 -18.76
C LYS A 304 -19.81 -7.31 -18.72
N LEU A 305 -19.28 -7.84 -19.82
CA LEU A 305 -19.09 -9.28 -20.01
C LEU A 305 -17.78 -9.83 -19.49
N ILE A 306 -16.77 -8.99 -19.28
CA ILE A 306 -15.47 -9.40 -18.76
C ILE A 306 -14.96 -8.41 -17.71
N PRO A 307 -14.07 -8.83 -16.79
CA PRO A 307 -13.43 -7.91 -15.86
C PRO A 307 -12.66 -6.79 -16.57
N ASP A 308 -12.45 -5.68 -15.87
CA ASP A 308 -11.64 -4.57 -16.38
C ASP A 308 -10.26 -5.07 -16.85
N LEU A 309 -9.85 -4.63 -18.04
CA LEU A 309 -8.59 -4.99 -18.68
C LEU A 309 -8.02 -3.76 -19.40
N PRO A 310 -7.22 -2.93 -18.72
CA PRO A 310 -6.67 -1.71 -19.31
C PRO A 310 -5.74 -1.99 -20.48
N SER A 311 -5.71 -1.07 -21.44
CA SER A 311 -4.75 -1.16 -22.54
C SER A 311 -3.32 -1.00 -22.01
N ARG A 312 -2.35 -1.59 -22.72
CA ARG A 312 -0.94 -1.47 -22.36
C ARG A 312 -0.45 -0.02 -22.45
N MET A 313 -0.96 0.74 -23.41
CA MET A 313 -0.62 2.16 -23.58
C MET A 313 -1.21 3.02 -22.45
N PHE A 314 -2.44 2.75 -22.01
CA PHE A 314 -3.02 3.40 -20.84
C PHE A 314 -2.23 3.07 -19.56
N ALA A 315 -1.88 1.80 -19.37
CA ALA A 315 -1.01 1.37 -18.26
C ALA A 315 0.38 2.04 -18.29
N ALA A 316 0.88 2.38 -19.48
CA ALA A 316 2.10 3.15 -19.70
C ALA A 316 1.87 4.67 -19.70
N GLN A 317 0.67 5.14 -19.32
CA GLN A 317 0.31 6.54 -19.15
C GLN A 317 0.36 7.38 -20.43
N VAL A 318 0.22 6.74 -21.59
CA VAL A 318 0.14 7.46 -22.87
C VAL A 318 -1.19 8.23 -22.92
N SER A 319 -1.11 9.56 -23.07
CA SER A 319 -2.27 10.44 -23.18
C SER A 319 -2.94 10.32 -24.56
N CYS A 320 -4.14 10.87 -24.70
CA CYS A 320 -4.83 10.92 -26.00
C CYS A 320 -3.98 11.62 -27.07
N THR A 321 -3.32 12.73 -26.72
CA THR A 321 -2.48 13.52 -27.63
C THR A 321 -1.18 12.82 -28.00
N GLY A 322 -0.80 11.75 -27.29
CA GLY A 322 0.31 10.89 -27.70
C GLY A 322 0.05 10.14 -29.01
N CYS A 323 -1.22 9.86 -29.35
CA CYS A 323 -1.62 9.21 -30.61
C CYS A 323 -2.37 10.17 -31.55
N HIS A 324 -3.12 11.11 -30.99
CA HIS A 324 -3.92 12.11 -31.71
C HIS A 324 -3.14 13.42 -31.92
N ILE A 325 -2.02 13.33 -32.63
CA ILE A 325 -1.12 14.45 -32.93
C ILE A 325 -1.59 15.26 -34.15
N HIS A 326 -1.15 16.53 -34.22
CA HIS A 326 -1.15 17.32 -35.45
C HIS A 326 0.26 17.25 -36.07
N VAL A 327 0.36 16.93 -37.36
CA VAL A 327 1.63 16.99 -38.11
C VAL A 327 1.41 18.01 -39.23
N THR A 328 2.24 19.05 -39.27
CA THR A 328 2.19 20.08 -40.32
C THR A 328 2.71 19.52 -41.65
N GLU A 329 2.43 20.18 -42.77
CA GLU A 329 2.93 19.77 -44.11
C GLU A 329 4.47 19.64 -44.19
N LYS A 330 5.20 20.26 -43.25
CA LYS A 330 6.66 20.18 -43.13
C LYS A 330 7.16 19.10 -42.15
N GLY A 331 6.27 18.25 -41.65
CA GLY A 331 6.61 17.13 -40.75
C GLY A 331 6.77 17.50 -39.27
N ALA A 332 6.51 18.75 -38.86
CA ALA A 332 6.59 19.14 -37.45
C ALA A 332 5.36 18.69 -36.68
N VAL A 333 5.57 18.02 -35.54
CA VAL A 333 4.53 17.55 -34.61
C VAL A 333 4.08 18.71 -33.70
N LEU A 334 2.83 19.15 -33.82
CA LEU A 334 2.18 20.10 -32.92
C LEU A 334 1.38 19.31 -31.87
N SER A 335 2.01 19.05 -30.71
CA SER A 335 1.47 18.18 -29.64
C SER A 335 0.26 18.74 -28.89
N HIS A 336 -0.16 20.00 -29.16
CA HIS A 336 -1.23 20.69 -28.44
C HIS A 336 -2.48 20.97 -29.29
N GLU A 337 -2.48 20.62 -30.58
CA GLU A 337 -3.66 20.72 -31.44
C GLU A 337 -4.28 19.33 -31.64
N ALA A 338 -5.30 19.02 -30.84
CA ALA A 338 -5.97 17.72 -30.90
C ALA A 338 -6.71 17.54 -32.25
N ARG A 339 -6.34 16.51 -33.02
CA ARG A 339 -7.16 16.02 -34.15
C ARG A 339 -8.04 14.86 -33.72
N THR A 340 -9.20 14.72 -34.35
CA THR A 340 -10.15 13.62 -34.09
C THR A 340 -9.67 12.26 -34.61
N THR A 341 -8.60 12.23 -35.42
CA THR A 341 -8.00 11.03 -36.00
C THR A 341 -6.58 10.82 -35.47
N ALA A 342 -6.29 9.59 -35.06
CA ALA A 342 -4.92 9.17 -34.75
C ALA A 342 -4.09 9.08 -36.04
N GLN A 343 -2.80 9.38 -35.94
CA GLN A 343 -1.86 9.35 -37.06
C GLN A 343 -0.90 8.17 -36.90
N ARG A 344 -0.56 7.48 -38.00
CA ARG A 344 0.35 6.31 -37.99
C ARG A 344 1.75 6.70 -37.51
N GLU A 345 2.14 7.91 -37.87
CA GLU A 345 3.40 8.57 -37.56
C GLU A 345 3.59 8.71 -36.04
N ALA A 346 2.49 8.85 -35.28
CA ALA A 346 2.55 8.95 -33.82
C ALA A 346 3.16 7.70 -33.19
N CYS A 347 2.90 6.51 -33.75
CA CYS A 347 3.37 5.24 -33.20
C CYS A 347 4.90 5.18 -33.16
N VAL A 348 5.57 5.65 -34.22
CA VAL A 348 7.03 5.58 -34.37
C VAL A 348 7.78 6.71 -33.67
N THR A 349 7.08 7.63 -33.01
CA THR A 349 7.71 8.62 -32.10
C THR A 349 8.21 7.96 -30.81
N CYS A 350 7.55 6.89 -30.37
CA CYS A 350 7.87 6.16 -29.14
C CYS A 350 8.34 4.72 -29.42
N HIS A 351 7.94 4.12 -30.54
CA HIS A 351 8.28 2.75 -30.91
C HIS A 351 9.22 2.67 -32.10
N SER A 352 9.88 1.53 -32.27
CA SER A 352 10.75 1.26 -33.40
C SER A 352 10.00 1.27 -34.75
N PRO A 353 10.70 1.47 -35.89
CA PRO A 353 10.09 1.41 -37.21
C PRO A 353 9.30 0.11 -37.45
N GLY A 354 8.13 0.21 -38.10
CA GLY A 354 7.21 -0.91 -38.37
C GLY A 354 5.96 -0.92 -37.48
N TYR A 355 5.97 -0.18 -36.36
CA TYR A 355 4.80 -0.03 -35.49
C TYR A 355 3.68 0.84 -36.09
N ASP A 356 4.03 1.74 -37.01
CA ASP A 356 3.10 2.49 -37.86
C ASP A 356 2.14 1.58 -38.63
N LYS A 357 2.63 0.43 -39.11
CA LYS A 357 1.82 -0.57 -39.83
C LYS A 357 0.92 -1.39 -38.90
N MET A 358 1.29 -1.54 -37.64
CA MET A 358 0.46 -2.27 -36.67
C MET A 358 -0.88 -1.58 -36.44
N TYR A 359 -0.93 -0.25 -36.52
CA TYR A 359 -2.18 0.49 -36.46
C TYR A 359 -3.16 0.07 -37.58
N ASP A 360 -2.65 -0.21 -38.78
CA ASP A 360 -3.48 -0.64 -39.89
C ASP A 360 -3.98 -2.06 -39.72
N ASP A 361 -3.10 -2.95 -39.23
CA ASP A 361 -3.48 -4.31 -38.90
C ASP A 361 -4.61 -4.29 -37.86
N TRP A 362 -4.51 -3.46 -36.81
CA TRP A 362 -5.57 -3.30 -35.81
C TRP A 362 -6.88 -2.83 -36.43
N ARG A 363 -6.87 -1.80 -37.29
CA ARG A 363 -8.08 -1.32 -37.96
C ARG A 363 -8.72 -2.40 -38.84
N ALA A 364 -7.92 -3.11 -39.63
CA ALA A 364 -8.39 -4.16 -40.51
C ALA A 364 -8.98 -5.34 -39.72
N VAL A 365 -8.28 -5.79 -38.68
CA VAL A 365 -8.72 -6.88 -37.82
C VAL A 365 -9.98 -6.50 -37.03
N MET A 366 -10.06 -5.29 -36.48
CA MET A 366 -11.27 -4.82 -35.78
C MET A 366 -12.49 -4.72 -36.71
N ALA A 367 -12.29 -4.25 -37.95
CA ALA A 367 -13.36 -4.23 -38.95
C ALA A 367 -13.87 -5.63 -39.27
N LYS A 368 -12.96 -6.58 -39.51
CA LYS A 368 -13.29 -8.00 -39.75
C LYS A 368 -14.00 -8.63 -38.55
N LEU A 369 -13.50 -8.38 -37.33
CA LEU A 369 -14.10 -8.86 -36.08
C LEU A 369 -15.54 -8.40 -35.93
N LEU A 370 -15.79 -7.09 -36.12
CA LEU A 370 -17.13 -6.52 -36.02
C LEU A 370 -18.08 -7.07 -37.08
N GLN A 371 -17.61 -7.25 -38.32
CA GLN A 371 -18.40 -7.85 -39.39
C GLN A 371 -18.78 -9.30 -39.07
N ALA A 372 -17.81 -10.11 -38.65
CA ALA A 372 -18.04 -11.51 -38.28
C ALA A 372 -18.99 -11.62 -37.07
N TYR A 373 -18.82 -10.77 -36.07
CA TYR A 373 -19.66 -10.78 -34.87
C TYR A 373 -21.08 -10.30 -35.14
N ALA A 374 -21.26 -9.31 -36.03
CA ALA A 374 -22.60 -8.91 -36.48
C ALA A 374 -23.33 -10.06 -37.20
N GLY A 375 -22.62 -10.81 -38.06
CA GLY A 375 -23.16 -12.01 -38.69
C GLY A 375 -23.56 -13.09 -37.69
N PHE A 376 -22.72 -13.33 -36.67
CA PHE A 376 -23.04 -14.24 -35.57
C PHE A 376 -24.32 -13.84 -34.82
N LEU A 377 -24.46 -12.55 -34.46
CA LEU A 377 -25.65 -12.05 -33.75
C LEU A 377 -26.92 -12.20 -34.58
N ALA A 378 -26.85 -11.91 -35.89
CA ALA A 378 -27.99 -12.05 -36.80
C ALA A 378 -28.44 -13.52 -36.93
N GLU A 379 -27.51 -14.46 -37.04
CA GLU A 379 -27.84 -15.88 -37.09
C GLU A 379 -28.39 -16.39 -35.75
N ALA A 380 -27.85 -15.91 -34.61
CA ALA A 380 -28.39 -16.23 -33.29
C ALA A 380 -29.85 -15.74 -33.14
N GLU A 381 -30.12 -14.51 -33.57
CA GLU A 381 -31.48 -13.95 -33.60
C GLU A 381 -32.42 -14.79 -34.47
N LYS A 382 -31.96 -15.24 -35.64
CA LYS A 382 -32.73 -16.11 -36.54
C LYS A 382 -33.03 -17.47 -35.92
N GLN A 383 -32.06 -18.12 -35.27
CA GLN A 383 -32.26 -19.44 -34.65
C GLN A 383 -33.22 -19.41 -33.46
N ALA A 384 -33.35 -18.24 -32.80
CA ALA A 384 -34.29 -18.03 -31.71
C ALA A 384 -35.65 -17.48 -32.17
N ALA A 385 -35.77 -17.01 -33.41
CA ALA A 385 -37.02 -16.47 -33.93
C ALA A 385 -38.15 -17.51 -33.87
N GLY A 386 -39.30 -17.11 -33.33
CA GLY A 386 -40.48 -17.98 -33.20
C GLY A 386 -40.39 -19.04 -32.09
N LYS A 387 -39.29 -19.13 -31.35
CA LYS A 387 -39.15 -20.02 -30.19
C LYS A 387 -39.47 -19.24 -28.90
N PRO A 388 -40.20 -19.82 -27.92
CA PRO A 388 -40.38 -19.20 -26.61
C PRO A 388 -39.03 -19.15 -25.88
N ALA A 389 -38.40 -17.98 -25.91
CA ALA A 389 -37.06 -17.81 -25.36
C ALA A 389 -37.10 -17.53 -23.84
N PRO A 390 -36.34 -18.27 -23.01
CA PRO A 390 -36.18 -17.95 -21.59
C PRO A 390 -35.66 -16.52 -21.41
N LYS A 391 -36.02 -15.85 -20.32
CA LYS A 391 -35.51 -14.51 -19.98
C LYS A 391 -33.98 -14.42 -20.06
N ARG A 392 -33.28 -15.50 -19.71
CA ARG A 392 -31.82 -15.61 -19.77
C ARG A 392 -31.24 -15.53 -21.19
N TYR A 393 -32.00 -15.98 -22.19
CA TYR A 393 -31.61 -15.82 -23.60
C TYR A 393 -31.67 -14.35 -24.01
N ALA A 394 -32.80 -13.70 -23.74
CA ALA A 394 -32.98 -12.29 -24.04
C ALA A 394 -31.91 -11.42 -23.36
N SER A 395 -31.51 -11.75 -22.13
CA SER A 395 -30.38 -11.06 -21.47
C SER A 395 -29.05 -11.35 -22.16
N ALA A 396 -28.71 -12.61 -22.46
CA ALA A 396 -27.44 -12.94 -23.10
C ALA A 396 -27.29 -12.28 -24.48
N LEU A 397 -28.36 -12.27 -25.28
CA LEU A 397 -28.37 -11.62 -26.58
C LEU A 397 -28.26 -10.09 -26.45
N ARG A 398 -28.97 -9.48 -25.50
CA ARG A 398 -28.84 -8.05 -25.21
C ARG A 398 -27.41 -7.69 -24.78
N ASP A 399 -26.82 -8.45 -23.87
CA ASP A 399 -25.47 -8.18 -23.36
C ASP A 399 -24.43 -8.36 -24.48
N ALA A 400 -24.60 -9.35 -25.35
CA ALA A 400 -23.78 -9.55 -26.55
C ALA A 400 -23.92 -8.39 -27.55
N ARG A 401 -25.14 -7.87 -27.75
CA ARG A 401 -25.40 -6.71 -28.61
C ARG A 401 -24.81 -5.42 -28.03
N GLU A 402 -24.90 -5.22 -26.72
CA GLU A 402 -24.24 -4.12 -26.02
C GLU A 402 -22.72 -4.21 -26.16
N ALA A 403 -22.13 -5.40 -26.06
CA ALA A 403 -20.69 -5.60 -26.29
C ALA A 403 -20.29 -5.24 -27.73
N TYR A 404 -21.08 -5.64 -28.73
CA TYR A 404 -20.85 -5.24 -30.13
C TYR A 404 -20.85 -3.71 -30.29
N LEU A 405 -21.88 -3.03 -29.76
CA LEU A 405 -21.97 -1.57 -29.83
C LEU A 405 -20.81 -0.90 -29.09
N PHE A 406 -20.43 -1.41 -27.92
CA PHE A 406 -19.31 -0.90 -27.15
C PHE A 406 -17.98 -1.00 -27.93
N VAL A 407 -17.72 -2.14 -28.59
CA VAL A 407 -16.51 -2.32 -29.40
C VAL A 407 -16.52 -1.43 -30.64
N LYS A 408 -17.68 -1.30 -31.30
CA LYS A 408 -17.86 -0.46 -32.49
C LYS A 408 -17.68 1.03 -32.17
N ASP A 409 -18.43 1.54 -31.20
CA ASP A 409 -18.51 2.96 -30.89
C ASP A 409 -17.33 3.43 -30.02
N GLY A 410 -16.84 2.55 -29.15
CA GLY A 410 -15.62 2.73 -28.37
C GLY A 410 -14.34 2.60 -29.19
N ARG A 411 -14.43 2.12 -30.44
CA ARG A 411 -13.29 1.89 -31.34
C ARG A 411 -12.28 0.93 -30.72
N GLY A 412 -12.48 -0.37 -30.94
CA GLY A 412 -11.66 -1.44 -30.37
C GLY A 412 -10.14 -1.28 -30.57
N GLU A 413 -9.70 -0.44 -31.51
CA GLU A 413 -8.30 -0.07 -31.71
C GLU A 413 -7.66 0.60 -30.48
N HIS A 414 -8.45 1.25 -29.61
CA HIS A 414 -7.93 1.80 -28.36
C HIS A 414 -7.54 0.72 -27.35
N ASN A 415 -8.12 -0.49 -27.45
CA ASN A 415 -7.79 -1.61 -26.58
C ASN A 415 -8.17 -2.95 -27.25
N VAL A 416 -7.29 -3.39 -28.14
CA VAL A 416 -7.56 -4.51 -29.04
C VAL A 416 -7.79 -5.83 -28.30
N GLU A 417 -7.10 -6.06 -27.17
CA GLU A 417 -7.28 -7.26 -26.35
C GLU A 417 -8.64 -7.25 -25.62
N TYR A 418 -9.03 -6.12 -25.04
CA TYR A 418 -10.32 -5.97 -24.38
C TYR A 418 -11.48 -6.12 -25.37
N ALA A 419 -11.35 -5.51 -26.55
CA ALA A 419 -12.33 -5.59 -27.62
C ALA A 419 -12.60 -7.04 -28.06
N VAL A 420 -11.56 -7.82 -28.35
CA VAL A 420 -11.73 -9.23 -28.74
C VAL A 420 -12.33 -10.06 -27.61
N LYS A 421 -11.82 -9.92 -26.39
CA LYS A 421 -12.30 -10.72 -25.25
C LYS A 421 -13.77 -10.43 -24.91
N LEU A 422 -14.23 -9.19 -25.10
CA LEU A 422 -15.65 -8.82 -24.96
C LEU A 422 -16.54 -9.57 -25.94
N VAL A 423 -16.21 -9.58 -27.24
CA VAL A 423 -17.04 -10.28 -28.25
C VAL A 423 -16.95 -11.80 -28.11
N GLN A 424 -15.78 -12.35 -27.73
CA GLN A 424 -15.64 -13.77 -27.41
C GLN A 424 -16.54 -14.18 -26.24
N ALA A 425 -16.58 -13.38 -25.17
CA ALA A 425 -17.45 -13.64 -24.02
C ALA A 425 -18.94 -13.55 -24.39
N GLY A 426 -19.31 -12.57 -25.22
CA GLY A 426 -20.69 -12.43 -25.68
C GLY A 426 -21.12 -13.59 -26.59
N ALA A 427 -20.26 -14.03 -27.50
CA ALA A 427 -20.51 -15.22 -28.32
C ALA A 427 -20.74 -16.47 -27.44
N ALA A 428 -19.83 -16.71 -26.50
CA ALA A 428 -19.93 -17.85 -25.59
C ALA A 428 -21.20 -17.82 -24.74
N GLY A 429 -21.61 -16.64 -24.27
CA GLY A 429 -22.86 -16.45 -23.54
C GLY A 429 -24.10 -16.79 -24.37
N VAL A 430 -24.14 -16.33 -25.62
CA VAL A 430 -25.23 -16.64 -26.56
C VAL A 430 -25.26 -18.14 -26.89
N ASP A 431 -24.12 -18.76 -27.19
CA ASP A 431 -24.03 -20.21 -27.46
C ASP A 431 -24.50 -21.06 -26.29
N ALA A 432 -24.15 -20.66 -25.07
CA ALA A 432 -24.57 -21.39 -23.88
C ALA A 432 -26.09 -21.43 -23.76
N VAL A 433 -26.77 -20.33 -24.11
CA VAL A 433 -28.24 -20.29 -24.05
C VAL A 433 -28.88 -20.91 -25.29
N LEU A 434 -28.31 -20.78 -26.49
CA LEU A 434 -28.80 -21.48 -27.68
C LEU A 434 -28.82 -23.01 -27.48
N ARG A 435 -27.78 -23.57 -26.85
CA ARG A 435 -27.75 -25.00 -26.50
C ARG A 435 -28.85 -25.42 -25.52
N THR A 436 -29.31 -24.52 -24.66
CA THR A 436 -30.44 -24.79 -23.77
C THR A 436 -31.79 -24.67 -24.46
N LEU A 437 -31.89 -23.81 -25.47
CA LEU A 437 -33.10 -23.62 -26.28
C LEU A 437 -33.35 -24.79 -27.23
N ASP A 438 -32.27 -25.32 -27.79
CA ASP A 438 -32.30 -26.41 -28.74
C ASP A 438 -31.00 -27.21 -28.61
N PRO A 439 -31.01 -28.35 -27.89
CA PRO A 439 -29.84 -29.21 -27.73
C PRO A 439 -29.28 -29.74 -29.05
N LYS A 440 -30.07 -29.69 -30.14
CA LYS A 440 -29.66 -30.10 -31.49
C LYS A 440 -29.22 -28.92 -32.36
N ALA A 441 -29.24 -27.69 -31.84
CA ALA A 441 -28.76 -26.52 -32.57
C ALA A 441 -27.28 -26.70 -32.93
N LYS A 442 -26.99 -26.56 -34.23
CA LYS A 442 -25.62 -26.56 -34.71
C LYS A 442 -24.91 -25.28 -34.24
N PRO A 443 -23.64 -25.36 -33.81
CA PRO A 443 -22.87 -24.15 -33.49
C PRO A 443 -22.88 -23.17 -34.66
N ILE A 444 -23.10 -21.89 -34.37
CA ILE A 444 -23.05 -20.85 -35.40
C ILE A 444 -21.60 -20.76 -35.91
N PRO A 445 -21.38 -20.88 -37.24
CA PRO A 445 -20.06 -20.69 -37.84
C PRO A 445 -19.49 -19.32 -37.46
N ARG A 446 -18.21 -19.28 -37.13
CA ARG A 446 -17.57 -18.07 -36.62
C ARG A 446 -16.13 -17.97 -37.12
N ASP A 447 -15.68 -16.72 -37.26
CA ASP A 447 -14.27 -16.43 -37.49
C ASP A 447 -13.43 -16.86 -36.28
N ASP A 448 -12.17 -17.27 -36.52
CA ASP A 448 -11.28 -17.75 -35.47
C ASP A 448 -11.06 -16.71 -34.35
N LEU A 449 -11.09 -15.41 -34.67
CA LEU A 449 -10.98 -14.34 -33.68
C LEU A 449 -12.10 -14.38 -32.62
N ILE A 450 -13.26 -14.94 -32.96
CA ILE A 450 -14.41 -15.11 -32.06
C ILE A 450 -14.41 -16.50 -31.45
N GLY A 451 -14.04 -17.53 -32.22
CA GLY A 451 -14.13 -18.92 -31.81
C GLY A 451 -12.99 -19.44 -30.95
N GLN A 452 -11.79 -18.91 -31.14
CA GLN A 452 -10.58 -19.39 -30.48
C GLN A 452 -10.05 -18.33 -29.52
N ARG A 453 -9.73 -18.75 -28.28
CA ARG A 453 -9.40 -17.83 -27.17
C ARG A 453 -8.12 -17.03 -27.37
N ASP A 454 -7.31 -17.39 -28.35
CA ASP A 454 -5.93 -16.95 -28.57
C ASP A 454 -5.64 -16.59 -30.04
N ALA A 455 -6.59 -16.78 -30.95
CA ALA A 455 -6.43 -16.45 -32.39
C ALA A 455 -6.14 -14.97 -32.65
N TYR A 456 -6.33 -14.09 -31.67
CA TYR A 456 -6.03 -12.67 -31.78
C TYR A 456 -4.55 -12.35 -31.58
N CYS A 457 -3.77 -13.24 -30.95
CA CYS A 457 -2.36 -12.98 -30.59
C CYS A 457 -1.50 -12.65 -31.81
N PHE A 458 -1.64 -13.42 -32.89
CA PHE A 458 -0.88 -13.21 -34.12
C PHE A 458 -1.34 -11.97 -34.90
N PRO A 459 -2.60 -11.88 -35.37
CA PRO A 459 -3.03 -10.78 -36.25
C PRO A 459 -3.05 -9.42 -35.56
N LEU A 460 -3.13 -9.34 -34.23
CA LEU A 460 -3.08 -8.05 -33.52
C LEU A 460 -1.68 -7.68 -33.04
N CYS A 461 -0.81 -8.63 -32.75
CA CYS A 461 0.46 -8.31 -32.07
C CYS A 461 1.65 -8.95 -32.78
N HIS A 462 1.66 -10.27 -32.88
CA HIS A 462 2.86 -11.01 -33.28
C HIS A 462 3.14 -11.01 -34.79
N GLN A 463 2.22 -10.48 -35.61
CA GLN A 463 2.48 -10.18 -37.01
C GLN A 463 3.57 -9.12 -37.21
N ARG A 464 3.67 -8.14 -36.29
CA ARG A 464 4.68 -7.07 -36.32
C ARG A 464 5.70 -7.17 -35.18
N LEU A 465 5.39 -7.97 -34.15
CA LEU A 465 6.28 -8.27 -33.03
C LEU A 465 6.73 -9.73 -33.09
N PRO A 466 7.70 -10.05 -33.96
CA PRO A 466 8.13 -11.42 -34.15
C PRO A 466 8.66 -11.98 -32.83
N PHE A 467 8.22 -13.19 -32.53
CA PHE A 467 8.79 -13.99 -31.45
C PHE A 467 10.06 -14.70 -31.95
N LYS A 468 10.87 -15.22 -31.03
CA LYS A 468 12.06 -16.00 -31.40
C LYS A 468 11.62 -17.22 -32.20
N ALA A 469 12.29 -17.45 -33.34
CA ALA A 469 12.00 -18.58 -34.22
C ALA A 469 12.24 -19.93 -33.55
N ASP A 470 13.25 -19.98 -32.68
CA ASP A 470 13.58 -21.12 -31.83
C ASP A 470 13.57 -20.70 -30.36
N VAL A 471 13.06 -21.57 -29.50
CA VAL A 471 13.10 -21.41 -28.04
C VAL A 471 13.60 -22.69 -27.38
N THR A 472 14.04 -22.59 -26.13
CA THR A 472 14.43 -23.77 -25.35
C THR A 472 13.33 -24.09 -24.35
N LEU A 473 12.86 -25.34 -24.35
CA LEU A 473 11.90 -25.88 -23.38
C LEU A 473 12.47 -27.16 -22.77
N ASP A 474 12.60 -27.24 -21.45
CA ASP A 474 13.20 -28.38 -20.73
C ASP A 474 14.60 -28.78 -21.26
N GLY A 475 15.43 -27.81 -21.65
CA GLY A 475 16.76 -28.06 -22.21
C GLY A 475 16.76 -28.58 -23.66
N LYS A 476 15.59 -28.73 -24.29
CA LYS A 476 15.45 -29.10 -25.70
C LYS A 476 15.13 -27.89 -26.56
N LYS A 477 15.70 -27.87 -27.76
CA LYS A 477 15.38 -26.86 -28.78
C LYS A 477 13.97 -27.15 -29.33
N LEU A 478 13.10 -26.14 -29.29
CA LEU A 478 11.75 -26.16 -29.83
C LEU A 478 11.69 -25.19 -31.03
N PRO A 479 11.38 -25.67 -32.25
CA PRO A 479 11.20 -24.82 -33.43
C PRO A 479 9.86 -24.08 -33.31
N HIS A 480 9.87 -22.96 -32.59
CA HIS A 480 8.68 -22.20 -32.20
C HIS A 480 7.92 -21.63 -33.40
N GLN A 481 8.63 -21.09 -34.39
CA GLN A 481 8.00 -20.57 -35.62
C GLN A 481 7.23 -21.66 -36.37
N LEU A 482 7.80 -22.85 -36.49
CA LEU A 482 7.17 -23.98 -37.16
C LEU A 482 5.83 -24.35 -36.52
N HIS A 483 5.74 -24.32 -35.19
CA HIS A 483 4.49 -24.62 -34.48
C HIS A 483 3.43 -23.55 -34.71
N ALA A 484 3.83 -22.28 -34.70
CA ALA A 484 2.93 -21.17 -35.01
C ALA A 484 2.40 -21.27 -36.46
N ASP A 485 3.29 -21.57 -37.42
CA ASP A 485 2.95 -21.68 -38.84
C ASP A 485 2.10 -22.94 -39.14
N SER A 486 2.22 -23.97 -38.30
CA SER A 486 1.39 -25.20 -38.39
C SER A 486 -0.04 -25.00 -37.88
N GLY A 487 -0.40 -23.78 -37.45
CA GLY A 487 -1.75 -23.48 -36.94
C GLY A 487 -2.00 -23.95 -35.52
N VAL A 488 -0.96 -24.30 -34.76
CA VAL A 488 -1.12 -24.62 -33.34
C VAL A 488 -1.44 -23.34 -32.58
N GLY A 489 -2.62 -23.28 -31.96
CA GLY A 489 -3.02 -22.15 -31.13
C GLY A 489 -1.99 -21.83 -30.06
N CYS A 490 -1.65 -20.55 -29.91
CA CYS A 490 -0.70 -20.06 -28.90
C CYS A 490 -1.08 -20.52 -27.48
N GLY A 491 -2.37 -20.63 -27.18
CA GLY A 491 -2.96 -21.04 -25.92
C GLY A 491 -2.73 -22.51 -25.55
N THR A 492 -2.31 -23.33 -26.52
CA THR A 492 -1.86 -24.72 -26.27
C THR A 492 -0.59 -24.72 -25.44
N CYS A 493 0.30 -23.74 -25.66
CA CYS A 493 1.59 -23.68 -24.99
C CYS A 493 1.69 -22.55 -23.96
N HIS A 494 1.00 -21.44 -24.21
CA HIS A 494 1.06 -20.23 -23.39
C HIS A 494 -0.24 -20.01 -22.64
N SER A 495 -0.13 -19.37 -21.48
CA SER A 495 -1.29 -18.89 -20.76
C SER A 495 -1.99 -17.79 -21.57
N VAL A 496 -3.28 -18.02 -21.86
CA VAL A 496 -4.15 -17.01 -22.48
C VAL A 496 -4.53 -15.88 -21.51
N SER A 497 -4.31 -16.08 -20.21
CA SER A 497 -4.60 -15.09 -19.16
C SER A 497 -3.36 -14.32 -18.69
N LYS A 498 -2.16 -14.88 -18.84
CA LYS A 498 -0.89 -14.24 -18.48
C LYS A 498 0.06 -14.24 -19.68
N HIS A 499 0.25 -13.08 -20.28
CA HIS A 499 1.15 -12.94 -21.42
C HIS A 499 2.57 -13.45 -21.09
N LYS A 500 3.19 -14.18 -22.04
CA LYS A 500 4.50 -14.85 -21.93
C LYS A 500 4.61 -15.97 -20.90
N ALA A 501 3.59 -16.22 -20.08
CA ALA A 501 3.63 -17.35 -19.15
C ALA A 501 3.43 -18.66 -19.93
N LEU A 502 4.26 -19.65 -19.63
CA LEU A 502 4.12 -20.99 -20.16
C LEU A 502 3.01 -21.73 -19.40
N ALA A 503 2.17 -22.47 -20.12
CA ALA A 503 1.12 -23.32 -19.57
C ALA A 503 1.21 -24.78 -20.06
N VAL A 504 2.21 -25.07 -20.90
CA VAL A 504 2.44 -26.41 -21.47
C VAL A 504 3.16 -27.32 -20.47
N ASP A 505 2.83 -28.61 -20.52
CA ASP A 505 3.58 -29.68 -19.87
C ASP A 505 4.04 -30.73 -20.89
N ARG A 506 4.84 -31.70 -20.44
CA ARG A 506 5.33 -32.77 -21.33
C ARG A 506 4.21 -33.62 -21.93
N ARG A 507 3.06 -33.77 -21.26
CA ARG A 507 1.95 -34.58 -21.76
C ARG A 507 1.29 -33.93 -22.97
N ALA A 508 1.15 -32.61 -22.94
CA ALA A 508 0.65 -31.84 -24.08
C ALA A 508 1.54 -32.02 -25.32
N CYS A 509 2.87 -32.04 -25.15
CA CYS A 509 3.80 -32.31 -26.25
C CYS A 509 3.66 -33.74 -26.78
N GLN A 510 3.47 -34.72 -25.89
CA GLN A 510 3.33 -36.14 -26.27
C GLN A 510 2.07 -36.44 -27.09
N ALA A 511 1.04 -35.58 -27.02
CA ALA A 511 -0.17 -35.74 -27.83
C ALA A 511 0.09 -35.59 -29.34
N CYS A 512 1.08 -34.80 -29.73
CA CYS A 512 1.49 -34.62 -31.14
C CYS A 512 2.85 -35.27 -31.44
N HIS A 513 3.67 -35.52 -30.42
CA HIS A 513 5.00 -36.13 -30.51
C HIS A 513 5.11 -37.34 -29.55
N PRO A 514 4.46 -38.48 -29.87
CA PRO A 514 4.53 -39.66 -29.02
C PRO A 514 6.00 -40.11 -28.85
N PRO A 515 6.36 -40.65 -27.66
CA PRO A 515 7.71 -41.18 -27.45
C PRO A 515 7.98 -42.28 -28.46
N ALA A 516 9.18 -42.28 -29.04
CA ALA A 516 9.60 -43.35 -29.94
C ALA A 516 9.49 -44.69 -29.17
N SER A 517 8.75 -45.63 -29.78
CA SER A 517 8.52 -46.99 -29.28
C SER A 517 9.81 -47.79 -29.17
#